data_AF-V9HGS8-F1
#
_entry.id   AF-V9HGS8-F1
#
_cell.length_a   1.000
_cell.length_b   1.000
_cell.length_c   1.000
_cell.angle_alpha   90.00
_cell.angle_beta   90.00
_cell.angle_gamma   90.00
#
_symmetry.space_group_name_H-M   'P 1'
#
loop_
_entity.id
_entity.type
_entity.pdbx_description
1 polymer ?
#
loop_
_entity_poly.entity_id
_entity_poly.type
_entity_poly.pdbx_seq_one_letter_code
_entity_poly.pdbx_strand_id
1 'polypeptide(L)'
;MKERIPKDYLVRITKASTYFIFRNGPVKKLYDEGKLEDSDIREMQKYMQNHLAYLYNVLLEENDLKKFDLIISTMDKFYINDSEEIELDDDGFDNFYNQLFNEVMETIKIKK
;
A
#
# COMPACT_ATOMS: atom_id res chain seq x y z
N MET A 1 8.13 12.41 17.44
CA MET A 1 7.09 11.49 16.91
C MET A 1 6.66 10.58 18.04
N LYS A 2 5.36 10.32 18.24
CA LYS A 2 4.93 9.24 19.15
C LYS A 2 5.47 7.93 18.58
N GLU A 3 6.16 7.14 19.40
CA GLU A 3 6.41 5.73 19.06
C GLU A 3 5.07 5.07 18.74
N ARG A 4 5.01 4.45 17.55
CA ARG A 4 3.84 3.70 17.11
C ARG A 4 4.21 2.23 17.16
N ILE A 5 3.29 1.42 17.68
CA ILE A 5 3.42 -0.03 17.64
C ILE A 5 3.29 -0.52 16.18
N PRO A 6 3.96 -1.61 15.76
CA PRO A 6 3.97 -2.00 14.35
C PRO A 6 2.56 -2.28 13.79
N LYS A 7 1.63 -2.79 14.62
CA LYS A 7 0.19 -2.93 14.32
C LYS A 7 -0.49 -1.64 13.86
N ASP A 8 -0.06 -0.48 14.38
CA ASP A 8 -0.59 0.82 13.93
C ASP A 8 -0.09 1.18 12.53
N TYR A 9 1.13 0.81 12.18
CA TYR A 9 1.64 0.96 10.81
C TYR A 9 0.88 0.05 9.85
N LEU A 10 0.62 -1.21 10.24
CA LEU A 10 -0.19 -2.16 9.46
C LEU A 10 -1.57 -1.60 9.11
N VAL A 11 -2.32 -1.13 10.11
CA VAL A 11 -3.67 -0.58 9.87
C VAL A 11 -3.62 0.67 8.98
N ARG A 12 -2.54 1.45 9.04
CA ARG A 12 -2.42 2.68 8.26
C ARG A 12 -2.01 2.42 6.82
N ILE A 13 -1.05 1.52 6.57
CA ILE A 13 -0.61 1.21 5.20
C ILE A 13 -1.75 0.55 4.42
N THR A 14 -2.52 -0.36 5.02
CA THR A 14 -3.65 -1.03 4.33
C THR A 14 -4.72 -0.05 3.90
N LYS A 15 -5.07 0.90 4.78
CA LYS A 15 -6.03 1.97 4.49
C LYS A 15 -5.50 2.90 3.41
N ALA A 16 -4.24 3.33 3.52
CA ALA A 16 -3.61 4.24 2.56
C ALA A 16 -3.53 3.61 1.17
N SER A 17 -2.96 2.40 1.04
CA SER A 17 -2.86 1.66 -0.23
C SER A 17 -4.24 1.43 -0.86
N THR A 18 -5.23 1.08 -0.03
CA THR A 18 -6.59 0.86 -0.52
C THR A 18 -7.26 2.13 -1.01
N TYR A 19 -7.15 3.21 -0.24
CA TYR A 19 -7.72 4.49 -0.64
C TYR A 19 -7.06 4.99 -1.93
N PHE A 20 -5.72 4.85 -2.00
CA PHE A 20 -4.93 5.21 -3.17
C PHE A 20 -5.43 4.51 -4.44
N ILE A 21 -5.64 3.20 -4.37
CA ILE A 21 -6.10 2.39 -5.52
C ILE A 21 -7.55 2.72 -5.93
N PHE A 22 -8.48 2.83 -4.97
CA PHE A 22 -9.92 2.94 -5.31
C PHE A 22 -10.40 4.37 -5.58
N ARG A 23 -9.71 5.39 -5.05
CA ARG A 23 -10.09 6.79 -5.24
C ARG A 23 -9.17 7.51 -6.23
N ASN A 24 -8.39 6.77 -7.01
CA ASN A 24 -7.66 7.26 -8.17
C ASN A 24 -7.82 6.29 -9.35
N GLY A 25 -7.29 6.65 -10.52
CA GLY A 25 -7.16 5.74 -11.65
C GLY A 25 -8.48 5.15 -12.18
N PRO A 26 -8.45 3.91 -12.72
CA PRO A 26 -9.58 3.28 -13.41
C PRO A 26 -10.82 3.12 -12.53
N VAL A 27 -10.67 2.78 -11.25
CA VAL A 27 -11.83 2.55 -10.38
C VAL A 27 -12.57 3.85 -10.07
N LYS A 28 -11.84 4.94 -9.84
CA LYS A 28 -12.47 6.27 -9.71
C LYS A 28 -13.24 6.63 -10.98
N LYS A 29 -12.67 6.36 -12.16
CA LYS A 29 -13.34 6.63 -13.44
C LYS A 29 -14.66 5.85 -13.56
N LEU A 30 -14.67 4.58 -13.18
CA LEU A 30 -15.88 3.75 -13.18
C LEU A 30 -16.95 4.28 -12.20
N TYR A 31 -16.52 4.75 -11.03
CA TYR A 31 -17.41 5.41 -10.07
C TYR A 31 -18.00 6.71 -10.63
N ASP A 32 -17.16 7.57 -11.22
CA ASP A 32 -17.59 8.85 -11.81
C ASP A 32 -18.53 8.64 -13.01
N GLU A 33 -18.36 7.54 -13.75
CA GLU A 33 -19.25 7.12 -14.86
C GLU A 33 -20.58 6.50 -14.37
N GLY A 34 -20.79 6.37 -13.04
CA GLY A 34 -21.99 5.78 -12.46
C GLY A 34 -22.08 4.25 -12.63
N LYS A 35 -20.98 3.59 -12.97
CA LYS A 35 -20.92 2.12 -13.12
C LYS A 35 -20.67 1.39 -11.81
N LEU A 36 -20.26 2.12 -10.78
CA LEU A 36 -20.07 1.63 -9.42
C LEU A 36 -20.80 2.56 -8.47
N GLU A 37 -21.49 1.98 -7.50
CA GLU A 37 -22.08 2.73 -6.41
C GLU A 37 -21.13 2.85 -5.22
N ASP A 38 -21.44 3.78 -4.33
CA ASP A 38 -20.64 4.06 -3.15
C ASP A 38 -20.62 2.85 -2.17
N SER A 39 -21.63 1.97 -2.24
CA SER A 39 -21.63 0.65 -1.56
C SER A 39 -20.59 -0.29 -2.14
N ASP A 40 -20.48 -0.40 -3.47
CA ASP A 40 -19.53 -1.29 -4.14
C ASP A 40 -18.10 -0.89 -3.81
N ILE A 41 -17.82 0.43 -3.86
CA ILE A 41 -16.52 0.98 -3.46
C ILE A 41 -16.19 0.61 -2.02
N ARG A 42 -17.14 0.75 -1.08
CA ARG A 42 -16.92 0.41 0.33
C ARG A 42 -16.67 -1.07 0.55
N GLU A 43 -17.40 -1.94 -0.14
CA GLU A 43 -17.22 -3.38 -0.05
C GLU A 43 -15.84 -3.80 -0.58
N MET A 44 -15.46 -3.33 -1.77
CA MET A 44 -14.14 -3.57 -2.35
C MET A 44 -13.02 -3.04 -1.46
N GLN A 45 -13.18 -1.83 -0.90
CA GLN A 45 -12.21 -1.26 0.04
C GLN A 45 -12.05 -2.12 1.28
N LYS A 46 -13.15 -2.56 1.90
CA LYS A 46 -13.09 -3.39 3.12
C LYS A 46 -12.45 -4.74 2.84
N TYR A 47 -12.80 -5.37 1.71
CA TYR A 47 -12.21 -6.63 1.29
C TYR A 47 -10.69 -6.47 1.14
N MET A 48 -10.23 -5.49 0.36
CA MET A 48 -8.81 -5.29 0.12
C MET A 48 -8.03 -4.91 1.39
N GLN A 49 -8.58 -4.02 2.23
CA GLN A 49 -7.96 -3.65 3.51
C GLN A 49 -7.71 -4.86 4.41
N ASN A 50 -8.69 -5.76 4.52
CA ASN A 50 -8.56 -6.95 5.36
C ASN A 50 -7.46 -7.89 4.86
N HIS A 51 -7.38 -8.11 3.54
CA HIS A 51 -6.40 -9.02 2.96
C HIS A 51 -4.99 -8.43 2.97
N LEU A 52 -4.83 -7.15 2.66
CA LEU A 52 -3.54 -6.46 2.81
C LEU A 52 -3.09 -6.45 4.28
N ALA A 53 -4.00 -6.28 5.25
CA ALA A 53 -3.64 -6.32 6.67
C ALA A 53 -3.06 -7.67 7.07
N TYR A 54 -3.64 -8.76 6.55
CA TYR A 54 -3.12 -10.09 6.77
C TYR A 54 -1.72 -10.26 6.15
N LEU A 55 -1.52 -9.86 4.89
CA LEU A 55 -0.22 -9.96 4.22
C LEU A 55 0.87 -9.17 4.94
N TYR A 56 0.59 -7.94 5.33
CA TYR A 56 1.55 -7.13 6.07
C TYR A 56 1.79 -7.65 7.49
N ASN A 57 0.80 -8.26 8.14
CA ASN A 57 1.00 -8.92 9.43
C ASN A 57 1.99 -10.09 9.30
N VAL A 58 1.82 -10.94 8.28
CA VAL A 58 2.74 -12.04 7.99
C VAL A 58 4.16 -11.51 7.73
N LEU A 59 4.29 -10.43 6.95
CA LEU A 59 5.59 -9.89 6.57
C LEU A 59 6.30 -9.13 7.69
N LEU A 60 5.58 -8.25 8.42
CA LEU A 60 6.20 -7.26 9.31
C LEU A 60 6.09 -7.61 10.80
N GLU A 61 5.04 -8.30 11.23
CA GLU A 61 4.86 -8.69 12.64
C GLU A 61 5.31 -10.13 12.89
N GLU A 62 4.83 -11.08 12.08
CA GLU A 62 5.25 -12.49 12.18
C GLU A 62 6.68 -12.68 11.66
N ASN A 63 7.10 -11.84 10.70
CA ASN A 63 8.39 -11.93 9.99
C ASN A 63 8.61 -13.34 9.39
N ASP A 64 7.53 -13.99 8.93
CA ASP A 64 7.53 -15.35 8.38
C ASP A 64 7.53 -15.30 6.85
N LEU A 65 8.74 -15.18 6.28
CA LEU A 65 8.93 -15.15 4.83
C LEU A 65 8.50 -16.44 4.13
N LYS A 66 8.51 -17.60 4.80
CA LYS A 66 8.08 -18.87 4.19
C LYS A 66 6.57 -18.89 4.00
N LYS A 67 5.83 -18.42 5.01
CA LYS A 67 4.38 -18.27 4.91
C LYS A 67 4.00 -17.22 3.87
N PHE A 68 4.73 -16.11 3.82
CA PHE A 68 4.55 -15.10 2.77
C PHE A 68 4.77 -15.70 1.37
N ASP A 69 5.88 -16.41 1.17
CA ASP A 69 6.25 -17.07 -0.09
C ASP A 69 5.20 -18.11 -0.54
N LEU A 70 4.68 -18.91 0.39
CA LEU A 70 3.59 -19.84 0.11
C LEU A 70 2.32 -19.14 -0.38
N ILE A 71 1.96 -18.00 0.23
CA ILE A 71 0.77 -17.25 -0.16
C ILE A 71 0.96 -16.70 -1.59
N ILE A 72 2.08 -16.02 -1.88
CA ILE A 72 2.30 -15.41 -3.20
C ILE A 72 2.41 -16.46 -4.31
N SER A 73 3.13 -17.56 -4.08
CA SER A 73 3.31 -18.63 -5.06
C SER A 73 2.00 -19.38 -5.35
N THR A 74 1.11 -19.50 -4.36
CA THR A 74 -0.23 -20.04 -4.57
C THR A 74 -1.07 -19.11 -5.43
N MET A 75 -1.02 -17.80 -5.19
CA MET A 75 -1.78 -16.83 -5.98
C MET A 75 -1.31 -16.78 -7.43
N ASP A 76 0.00 -16.71 -7.63
CA ASP A 76 0.65 -16.71 -8.94
C ASP A 76 0.24 -17.92 -9.78
N LYS A 77 0.35 -19.13 -9.21
CA LYS A 77 0.07 -20.38 -9.92
C LYS A 77 -1.38 -20.53 -10.40
N PHE A 78 -2.35 -19.97 -9.67
CA PHE A 78 -3.75 -20.31 -9.86
C PHE A 78 -4.64 -19.13 -10.29
N TYR A 79 -4.22 -17.89 -10.06
CA TYR A 79 -5.13 -16.74 -10.14
C TYR A 79 -4.57 -15.53 -10.88
N ILE A 80 -3.24 -15.33 -10.92
CA ILE A 80 -2.64 -14.18 -11.62
C ILE A 80 -2.59 -14.46 -13.12
N ASN A 81 -3.14 -13.55 -13.92
CA ASN A 81 -3.01 -13.56 -15.37
C ASN A 81 -1.98 -12.50 -15.77
N ASP A 82 -0.71 -12.91 -15.80
CA ASP A 82 0.45 -12.01 -15.84
C ASP A 82 0.86 -11.64 -17.27
N SER A 83 -0.03 -10.99 -18.00
CA SER A 83 0.26 -10.53 -19.37
C SER A 83 0.98 -9.19 -19.43
N GLU A 84 1.16 -8.50 -18.30
CA GLU A 84 1.72 -7.16 -18.21
C GLU A 84 2.79 -7.09 -17.12
N GLU A 85 3.88 -6.36 -17.39
CA GLU A 85 4.95 -6.13 -16.42
C GLU A 85 4.48 -5.12 -15.36
N ILE A 86 4.71 -5.43 -14.08
CA ILE A 86 4.38 -4.53 -12.96
C ILE A 86 5.64 -3.75 -12.57
N GLU A 87 5.58 -2.43 -12.71
CA GLU A 87 6.62 -1.51 -12.25
C GLU A 87 6.38 -1.07 -10.79
N LEU A 88 7.46 -0.81 -10.05
CA LEU A 88 7.38 -0.17 -8.74
C LEU A 88 7.20 1.34 -8.94
N ASP A 89 5.95 1.78 -9.09
CA ASP A 89 5.58 3.20 -9.13
C ASP A 89 5.42 3.73 -7.69
N ASP A 90 6.23 4.74 -7.34
CA ASP A 90 6.22 5.39 -6.03
C ASP A 90 5.31 6.62 -5.98
N ASP A 91 4.68 7.00 -7.10
CA ASP A 91 3.90 8.23 -7.25
C ASP A 91 4.62 9.51 -6.76
N GLY A 92 5.96 9.51 -6.81
CA GLY A 92 6.80 10.61 -6.34
C GLY A 92 6.97 10.71 -4.81
N PHE A 93 6.59 9.67 -4.04
CA PHE A 93 6.81 9.65 -2.59
C PHE A 93 8.31 9.66 -2.22
N ASP A 94 9.19 9.09 -3.03
CA ASP A 94 10.64 9.15 -2.79
C ASP A 94 11.16 10.58 -2.88
N ASN A 95 10.70 11.34 -3.88
CA ASN A 95 11.02 12.76 -4.00
C ASN A 95 10.51 13.56 -2.79
N PHE A 96 9.29 13.28 -2.35
CA PHE A 96 8.70 13.92 -1.17
C PHE A 96 9.48 13.58 0.12
N TYR A 97 9.86 12.31 0.30
CA TYR A 97 10.70 11.87 1.41
C TYR A 97 12.06 12.59 1.41
N ASN A 98 12.71 12.64 0.26
CA ASN A 98 14.01 13.29 0.10
C ASN A 98 13.94 14.79 0.40
N GLN A 99 12.91 15.50 -0.05
CA GLN A 99 12.71 16.91 0.29
C GLN A 99 12.53 17.11 1.81
N LEU A 100 11.70 16.28 2.45
CA LEU A 100 11.41 16.43 3.87
C LEU A 100 12.59 16.10 4.78
N PHE A 101 13.44 15.15 4.40
CA PHE A 101 14.44 14.59 5.30
C PHE A 101 15.90 14.79 4.85
N ASN A 102 16.16 15.02 3.56
CA ASN A 102 17.53 15.31 3.09
C ASN A 102 17.87 16.82 3.14
N GLU A 103 16.91 17.74 2.94
CA GLU A 103 17.17 19.19 3.15
C GLU A 103 17.47 19.52 4.63
N VAL A 104 16.91 18.74 5.56
CA VAL A 104 17.14 18.87 7.01
C VAL A 104 18.60 18.54 7.38
N MET A 105 19.27 17.65 6.62
CA MET A 105 20.67 17.28 6.88
C MET A 105 21.66 18.37 6.47
N GLU A 106 21.36 19.17 5.44
CA GLU A 106 22.20 20.31 5.06
C GLU A 106 22.08 21.46 6.07
N THR A 107 20.88 21.75 6.57
CA THR A 107 20.68 22.82 7.56
C THR A 107 21.31 22.53 8.93
N ILE A 108 21.44 21.26 9.31
CA ILE A 108 22.11 20.86 10.56
C ILE A 108 23.65 20.92 10.41
N LYS A 109 24.20 20.63 9.23
CA LYS A 109 25.65 20.72 8.97
C LYS A 109 26.18 22.15 8.89
N ILE A 110 25.33 23.13 8.55
CA ILE A 110 25.73 24.56 8.46
C ILE A 110 25.80 25.23 9.84
N LYS A 111 25.33 24.58 10.92
CA LYS A 111 25.35 25.11 12.30
C LYS A 111 26.44 24.51 13.20
N LYS A 112 27.50 23.90 12.64
CA LYS A 112 28.67 23.44 13.40
C LYS A 112 29.91 24.26 13.08
#